data_AF-A0A9W9RZW0-F1
#
_entry.id   AF-A0A9W9RZW0-F1
#
_cell.length_a   1.000
_cell.length_b   1.000
_cell.length_c   1.000
_cell.angle_alpha   90.00
_cell.angle_beta   90.00
_cell.angle_gamma   90.00
#
_symmetry.space_group_name_H-M   'P 1'
#
loop_
_entity.id
_entity.type
_entity.pdbx_description
1 polymer ?
#
loop_
_entity_poly.entity_id
_entity_poly.type
_entity_poly.pdbx_seq_one_letter_code
_entity_poly.pdbx_strand_id
1 'polypeptide(L)' 'MCEVAITIKEDPTGPEAVRFANANVAIASGNVSSQEVLPYLPTRQIKTFHPRSPGISAYRDAVWDAMVEAG' A
#
# COMPACT_ATOMS: atom_id res chain seq x y z
N MET A 1 5.17 -5.32 -0.68
CA MET A 1 6.55 -5.26 -0.13
C MET A 1 7.49 -6.31 -0.71
N CYS A 2 7.03 -7.52 -1.09
CA CYS A 2 7.89 -8.52 -1.73
C CYS A 2 8.53 -8.01 -3.04
N GLU A 3 7.78 -7.26 -3.85
CA GLU A 3 8.27 -6.68 -5.11
C GLU A 3 9.38 -5.63 -4.88
N VAL A 4 9.21 -4.75 -3.89
CA VAL A 4 10.26 -3.79 -3.47
C VAL A 4 11.57 -4.52 -3.10
N ALA A 5 11.47 -5.62 -2.35
CA ALA A 5 12.64 -6.42 -1.98
C ALA A 5 13.31 -7.09 -3.20
N ILE A 6 12.54 -7.51 -4.19
CA ILE A 6 13.07 -8.05 -5.46
C ILE A 6 13.78 -6.94 -6.23
N THR A 7 13.15 -5.79 -6.41
CA THR A 7 13.74 -4.65 -7.14
C THR A 7 15.04 -4.16 -6.50
N ILE A 8 15.11 -4.07 -5.18
CA ILE A 8 16.35 -3.69 -4.47
C ILE A 8 17.42 -4.78 -4.60
N LYS A 9 17.03 -6.06 -4.63
CA LYS A 9 17.97 -7.16 -4.85
C LYS A 9 18.56 -7.13 -6.26
N GLU A 10 17.76 -6.77 -7.26
CA GLU A 10 18.17 -6.66 -8.66
C GLU A 10 18.98 -5.39 -8.96
N ASP A 11 18.65 -4.26 -8.31
CA ASP A 11 19.40 -3.00 -8.38
C ASP A 11 19.60 -2.38 -6.98
N PRO A 12 20.65 -2.78 -6.25
CA PRO A 12 20.91 -2.34 -4.88
C PRO A 12 21.29 -0.87 -4.74
N THR A 13 21.70 -0.22 -5.84
CA THR A 13 22.04 1.21 -5.88
C THR A 13 20.96 2.03 -6.57
N GLY A 14 19.89 1.37 -7.00
CA GLY A 14 18.83 1.95 -7.78
C GLY A 14 17.97 2.95 -7.00
N PRO A 15 17.11 3.69 -7.71
CA PRO A 15 16.23 4.68 -7.10
C PRO A 15 15.33 4.10 -5.99
N GLU A 16 14.94 2.83 -6.10
CA GLU A 16 14.11 2.15 -5.09
C GLU A 16 14.90 1.85 -3.81
N ALA A 17 16.16 1.43 -3.94
CA ALA A 17 17.03 1.18 -2.78
C ALA A 17 17.32 2.46 -2.00
N VAL A 18 17.57 3.58 -2.70
CA VAL A 18 17.77 4.89 -2.08
C VAL A 18 16.50 5.36 -1.36
N ARG A 19 15.33 5.24 -2.01
CA ARG A 19 14.04 5.61 -1.39
C ARG A 19 13.75 4.75 -0.14
N PHE A 20 14.00 3.45 -0.20
CA PHE A 20 13.79 2.54 0.92
C PHE A 20 14.74 2.85 2.09
N ALA A 21 16.00 3.18 1.82
CA ALA A 21 16.96 3.60 2.84
C ALA A 21 16.50 4.89 3.54
N ASN A 22 16.05 5.89 2.77
CA ASN A 22 15.55 7.15 3.33
C ASN A 22 14.27 6.93 4.17
N ALA A 23 13.37 6.05 3.73
CA ALA A 23 12.18 5.70 4.50
C ALA A 23 12.54 5.04 5.84
N ASN A 24 13.54 4.15 5.87
CA ASN A 24 14.01 3.55 7.12
C ASN A 24 14.62 4.58 8.08
N VAL A 25 15.36 5.57 7.56
CA VAL A 25 15.91 6.67 8.36
C VAL A 25 14.78 7.57 8.91
N ALA A 26 13.78 7.88 8.11
CA ALA A 26 12.61 8.65 8.54
C ALA A 26 11.81 7.93 9.65
N ILE A 27 11.62 6.61 9.54
CA ILE A 27 11.00 5.79 10.59
C ILE A 27 11.85 5.78 11.85
N ALA A 28 13.16 5.56 11.73
CA ALA A 28 14.08 5.52 12.88
C ALA A 28 14.15 6.85 13.64
N SER A 29 13.97 7.97 12.94
CA SER A 29 13.90 9.32 13.52
C SER A 29 12.50 9.69 14.05
N GLY A 30 11.51 8.80 13.97
CA GLY A 30 10.14 9.03 14.42
C GLY A 30 9.32 9.93 13.48
N ASN A 31 9.84 10.28 12.31
CA ASN A 31 9.17 11.12 11.31
C ASN A 31 8.32 10.28 10.34
N VAL A 32 7.30 9.61 10.88
CA VAL A 32 6.41 8.72 10.10
C VAL A 32 5.42 9.44 9.18
N SER A 33 5.32 10.77 9.28
CA SER A 33 4.51 11.60 8.38
C SER A 33 5.25 12.03 7.11
N SER A 34 6.53 11.66 6.96
CA SER A 34 7.35 12.17 5.86
C SER A 34 6.93 11.61 4.50
N GLN A 35 7.16 12.40 3.46
CA GLN A 35 6.94 12.00 2.07
C GLN A 35 7.77 10.76 1.68
N GLU A 36 8.83 10.44 2.44
CA GLU A 36 9.66 9.25 2.22
C GLU A 36 8.97 7.96 2.67
N VAL A 37 8.13 8.00 3.71
CA VAL A 37 7.44 6.80 4.23
C VAL A 37 6.12 6.54 3.50
N LEU A 38 5.46 7.60 3.01
CA LEU A 38 4.17 7.53 2.32
C LEU A 38 4.07 6.43 1.24
N PRO A 39 5.05 6.24 0.32
CA PRO A 39 4.99 5.22 -0.72
C PRO A 39 4.90 3.78 -0.19
N TYR A 40 5.37 3.54 1.03
CA TYR A 40 5.41 2.23 1.67
C TYR A 40 4.22 1.98 2.61
N LEU A 41 3.35 2.98 2.81
CA LEU A 41 2.17 2.81 3.64
C LEU A 41 1.12 1.92 2.94
N PRO A 42 0.49 0.98 3.68
CA PRO A 42 -0.59 0.15 3.14
C PRO A 42 -1.75 0.97 2.56
N THR A 43 -2.00 2.17 3.09
CA THR A 43 -3.06 3.08 2.61
C THR A 43 -2.85 3.59 1.18
N ARG A 44 -1.61 3.58 0.66
CA ARG A 44 -1.32 3.87 -0.76
C ARG A 44 -1.27 2.60 -1.62
N GLN A 45 -1.09 1.43 -1.01
CA GLN A 45 -1.21 0.12 -1.69
C GLN A 45 -2.69 -0.29 -1.87
N ILE A 46 -3.58 0.20 -1.01
CA ILE A 46 -5.03 -0.02 -1.12
C ILE A 46 -5.63 0.94 -2.16
N LYS A 47 -5.41 0.60 -3.43
CA LYS A 47 -6.37 0.85 -4.52
C LYS A 47 -6.94 -0.47 -5.05
N THR A 48 -6.90 -1.54 -4.24
CA THR A 48 -7.43 -2.86 -4.58
C THR A 48 -8.96 -2.96 -4.52
N PHE A 49 -9.67 -1.86 -4.23
CA PHE A 49 -11.11 -1.74 -4.49
C PHE A 49 -11.43 -1.33 -5.93
N HIS A 50 -10.53 -1.57 -6.89
CA HIS A 50 -11.00 -1.76 -8.25
C HIS A 50 -11.59 -3.17 -8.31
N PRO A 51 -12.90 -3.36 -8.57
CA PRO A 51 -13.48 -4.67 -8.72
C PRO A 51 -12.89 -5.34 -9.97
N ARG A 52 -11.72 -5.97 -9.81
CA ARG A 52 -11.04 -6.75 -10.86
C ARG A 52 -11.39 -8.22 -10.79
N SER A 53 -12.26 -8.62 -9.84
CA SER A 53 -12.80 -9.97 -9.76
C SER A 53 -14.30 -9.93 -9.39
N PRO A 54 -15.11 -10.87 -9.92
CA PRO A 54 -16.53 -10.98 -9.57
C PRO A 54 -16.78 -11.10 -8.06
N GLY A 55 -15.87 -11.74 -7.31
CA GLY A 55 -15.99 -11.89 -5.86
C GLY A 55 -15.91 -10.58 -5.09
N ILE A 56 -15.15 -9.59 -5.58
CA ILE A 56 -15.06 -8.26 -4.93
C ILE A 56 -16.31 -7.42 -5.24
N SER A 57 -16.89 -7.55 -6.43
CA SER A 57 -18.20 -6.94 -6.74
C SER A 57 -19.30 -7.51 -5.83
N ALA A 58 -19.35 -8.84 -5.69
CA ALA A 58 -20.32 -9.49 -4.81
C ALA A 58 -20.15 -9.07 -3.34
N TYR A 59 -18.91 -8.93 -2.87
CA TYR A 59 -18.64 -8.44 -1.52
C TYR A 59 -19.09 -6.99 -1.33
N ARG A 60 -18.82 -6.10 -2.29
CA ARG A 60 -19.29 -4.71 -2.27
C ARG A 60 -20.81 -4.65 -2.19
N ASP A 61 -21.49 -5.40 -3.06
CA ASP A 61 -22.95 -5.37 -3.18
C ASP A 61 -23.60 -5.90 -1.88
N ALA A 62 -23.08 -7.00 -1.32
CA ALA A 62 -23.57 -7.52 -0.04
C ALA A 62 -23.40 -6.52 1.13
N VAL A 63 -22.30 -5.77 1.17
CA VAL A 63 -22.10 -4.72 2.19
C VAL A 63 -23.06 -3.56 1.97
N TRP A 64 -23.30 -3.16 0.72
CA TRP A 64 -24.24 -2.09 0.39
C TRP A 64 -25.67 -2.45 0.78
N ASP A 65 -26.12 -3.66 0.45
CA ASP A 65 -27.46 -4.15 0.79
C ASP A 65 -27.65 -4.21 2.31
N ALA A 66 -26.67 -4.73 3.06
CA ALA A 66 -26.72 -4.77 4.51
C ALA A 66 -26.77 -3.36 5.16
N MET A 67 -26.13 -2.36 4.56
CA MET A 67 -26.20 -0.98 5.02
C MET A 67 -27.57 -0.35 4.76
N VAL A 68 -28.20 -0.69 3.63
CA VAL A 68 -29.56 -0.22 3.28
C VAL A 68 -30.61 -0.88 4.18
N GLU A 69 -30.47 -2.17 4.49
CA GLU A 69 -31.38 -2.88 5.39
C GLU A 69 -31.29 -2.42 6.85
N ALA A 70 -30.13 -1.91 7.27
CA ALA A 70 -29.88 -1.45 8.63
C ALA A 70 -30.31 0.00 8.91
N GLY A 71 -30.66 0.78 7.87
CA GLY A 71 -31.09 2.17 7.97
C GLY A 71 -32.60 2.33 7.86
#